data_AF-A0A2N7JNZ8-F1
#
_entry.id   AF-A0A2N7JNZ8-F1
#
_cell.length_a   1.000
_cell.length_b   1.000
_cell.length_c   1.000
_cell.angle_alpha   90.00
_cell.angle_beta   90.00
_cell.angle_gamma   90.00
#
_symmetry.space_group_name_H-M   'P 1'
#
loop_
_entity.id
_entity.type
_entity.pdbx_description
1 polymer ?
#
loop_
_entity_poly.entity_id
_entity_poly.type
_entity_poly.pdbx_seq_one_letter_code
_entity_poly.pdbx_strand_id
1 'polypeptide(L)' 'MILIEQSRIRELFEIRLSCCDPKKDTPNLSYIMKIIDKILIEQVLIYTRGNQTQASKILGIHKGTLSRKYSKLFKEERDN' A
#
# COMPACT_ATOMS: atom_id res chain seq x y z
N MET A 1 -9.98 14.32 3.11
CA MET A 1 -8.77 14.44 2.28
C MET A 1 -7.81 13.37 2.77
N ILE A 2 -7.39 12.43 1.91
CA ILE A 2 -6.50 11.33 2.35
C ILE A 2 -5.11 11.92 2.54
N LEU A 3 -4.76 12.28 3.78
CA LEU A 3 -3.38 12.65 4.11
C LEU A 3 -2.58 11.36 4.27
N ILE A 4 -1.99 10.92 3.16
CA ILE A 4 -0.79 10.10 3.26
C ILE A 4 0.29 11.03 3.80
N GLU A 5 0.75 10.81 5.03
CA GLU A 5 1.89 11.49 5.66
C GLU A 5 3.14 11.30 4.79
N GLN A 6 3.36 12.18 3.81
CA GLN A 6 4.48 12.09 2.88
C GLN A 6 5.83 12.11 3.61
N SER A 7 5.88 12.82 4.75
CA SER A 7 7.02 12.88 5.66
C SER A 7 7.43 11.49 6.14
N ARG A 8 6.46 10.69 6.57
CA ARG A 8 6.69 9.33 7.08
C ARG A 8 7.14 8.37 5.99
N ILE A 9 6.59 8.50 4.78
CA ILE A 9 7.03 7.70 3.63
C ILE A 9 8.49 8.03 3.28
N ARG A 10 8.85 9.31 3.21
CA ARG A 10 10.23 9.73 2.94
C ARG A 10 11.19 9.14 3.97
N GLU A 11 10.88 9.25 5.26
CA GLU A 11 11.69 8.66 6.33
C GLU A 11 11.91 7.14 6.16
N LEU A 12 10.85 6.39 5.86
CA LEU A 12 10.94 4.94 5.62
C LEU A 12 11.81 4.60 4.40
N PHE A 13 11.73 5.42 3.35
CA PHE A 13 12.58 5.28 2.16
C PHE A 13 14.05 5.56 2.50
N GLU A 14 14.35 6.65 3.19
CA GLU A 14 15.73 7.02 3.57
C GLU A 14 16.38 5.95 4.44
N ILE A 15 15.68 5.46 5.47
CA ILE A 15 16.18 4.37 6.34
C ILE A 15 16.46 3.10 5.53
N ARG A 16 15.63 2.78 4.53
CA ARG A 16 15.80 1.55 3.76
C ARG A 16 16.90 1.66 2.72
N LEU A 17 17.04 2.84 2.11
CA LEU A 17 18.06 3.12 1.10
C LEU A 17 19.45 3.34 1.72
N SER A 18 19.55 3.81 2.97
CA SER A 18 20.84 4.07 3.63
C SER A 18 21.72 2.83 3.81
N CYS A 19 21.14 1.63 3.77
CA CYS A 19 21.84 0.37 3.94
C CYS A 19 22.16 -0.35 2.62
N CYS A 20 21.77 0.22 1.46
CA CYS A 20 21.97 -0.41 0.16
C CYS A 20 23.16 0.23 -0.57
N ASP A 21 24.06 -0.58 -1.13
CA ASP A 21 25.10 -0.08 -2.02
C ASP A 21 24.48 0.18 -3.40
N PRO A 22 24.44 1.43 -3.90
CA PRO A 22 23.75 1.79 -5.13
C PRO A 22 24.31 1.10 -6.38
N LYS A 23 25.51 0.48 -6.30
CA LYS A 23 26.14 -0.24 -7.41
C LYS A 23 25.93 -1.75 -7.38
N LYS A 24 25.48 -2.31 -6.27
CA LYS A 24 25.37 -3.78 -6.08
C LYS A 24 23.96 -4.26 -5.76
N ASP A 25 23.15 -3.44 -5.08
CA ASP A 25 21.87 -3.90 -4.55
C ASP A 25 20.70 -3.15 -5.17
N THR A 26 19.75 -3.89 -5.73
CA THR A 26 18.39 -3.38 -5.93
C THR A 26 17.69 -3.30 -4.58
N PRO A 27 17.33 -2.09 -4.09
CA PRO A 27 16.72 -1.94 -2.78
C PRO A 27 15.38 -2.68 -2.74
N ASN A 28 15.22 -3.58 -1.77
CA ASN A 28 13.96 -4.27 -1.57
C ASN A 28 12.96 -3.33 -0.88
N LEU A 29 12.03 -2.79 -1.66
CA LEU A 29 10.97 -1.87 -1.22
C LEU A 29 9.62 -2.58 -0.95
N SER A 30 9.59 -3.92 -0.99
CA SER A 30 8.33 -4.69 -0.90
C SER A 30 7.53 -4.38 0.36
N TYR A 31 8.22 -4.13 1.48
CA TYR A 31 7.58 -3.75 2.74
C TYR A 31 6.89 -2.39 2.65
N ILE A 32 7.58 -1.39 2.08
CA ILE A 32 7.03 -0.03 1.92
C ILE A 32 5.83 -0.07 0.95
N MET A 33 5.93 -0.86 -0.13
CA MET A 33 4.83 -1.05 -1.07
C MET A 33 3.59 -1.67 -0.42
N LYS A 34 3.77 -2.63 0.50
CA LYS A 34 2.64 -3.19 1.28
C LYS A 34 1.95 -2.13 2.14
N ILE A 35 2.71 -1.25 2.80
CA ILE A 35 2.15 -0.17 3.62
C ILE A 35 1.33 0.79 2.75
N ILE A 36 1.89 1.22 1.62
CA ILE A 36 1.22 2.12 0.69
C ILE A 36 -0.07 1.48 0.13
N ASP A 37 0.01 0.22 -0.31
CA ASP A 37 -1.14 -0.53 -0.80
C ASP A 37 -2.25 -0.60 0.25
N LYS A 38 -1.91 -0.89 1.51
CA LYS A 38 -2.87 -0.97 2.62
C LYS A 38 -3.61 0.36 2.82
N ILE A 39 -2.86 1.44 2.99
CA ILE A 39 -3.41 2.78 3.23
C ILE A 39 -4.33 3.20 2.07
N LEU A 40 -3.88 3.03 0.83
CA LEU A 40 -4.67 3.43 -0.35
C LEU A 40 -5.97 2.63 -0.45
N ILE A 41 -5.90 1.30 -0.30
CA ILE A 41 -7.06 0.42 -0.42
C ILE A 41 -8.09 0.73 0.68
N GLU A 42 -7.66 0.85 1.93
CA GLU A 42 -8.55 1.15 3.06
C GLU A 42 -9.23 2.49 2.90
N GLN A 43 -8.46 3.55 2.61
CA GLN A 43 -9.00 4.90 2.53
C GLN A 43 -9.97 5.06 1.36
N VAL A 44 -9.68 4.45 0.21
CA VAL A 44 -10.60 4.48 -0.93
C VAL A 44 -11.84 3.62 -0.68
N LEU A 45 -11.72 2.48 0.00
CA LEU A 45 -12.89 1.68 0.40
C LEU A 45 -13.76 2.43 1.41
N ILE A 46 -13.18 3.10 2.40
CA ILE A 46 -13.92 3.98 3.32
C ILE A 46 -14.65 5.08 2.55
N TYR A 47 -13.94 5.78 1.65
CA TYR A 47 -14.53 6.85 0.82
C TYR A 47 -15.70 6.36 -0.03
N THR A 48 -15.59 5.15 -0.58
CA THR A 48 -16.64 4.52 -1.40
C THR A 48 -17.65 3.69 -0.61
N ARG A 49 -17.61 3.74 0.73
CA ARG A 49 -18.48 2.95 1.65
C ARG A 49 -18.46 1.45 1.35
N GLY A 50 -17.28 0.92 1.05
CA GLY A 50 -17.07 -0.50 0.75
C GLY A 50 -17.40 -0.92 -0.69
N ASN A 51 -17.82 0.01 -1.56
CA ASN A 51 -18.13 -0.32 -2.95
C ASN A 51 -16.86 -0.61 -3.76
N GLN A 52 -16.50 -1.89 -3.85
CA GLN A 52 -15.30 -2.34 -4.56
C GLN A 52 -15.26 -1.97 -6.04
N THR A 53 -16.41 -1.88 -6.72
CA THR A 53 -16.46 -1.48 -8.14
C THR A 53 -16.12 -0.01 -8.30
N GLN A 54 -16.57 0.85 -7.40
CA GLN A 54 -16.24 2.27 -7.42
C GLN A 54 -14.79 2.49 -6.97
N ALA A 55 -14.35 1.80 -5.91
CA ALA A 55 -12.98 1.86 -5.42
C ALA A 55 -11.96 1.41 -6.47
N SER A 56 -12.26 0.33 -7.21
CA SER A 56 -11.38 -0.16 -8.27
C SER A 56 -11.24 0.84 -9.42
N LYS A 57 -12.30 1.59 -9.74
CA LYS A 57 -12.26 2.69 -10.73
C LYS A 57 -11.38 3.85 -10.24
N ILE A 58 -11.50 4.24 -8.97
CA ILE A 58 -10.70 5.32 -8.37
C ILE A 58 -9.21 4.92 -8.30
N LEU A 59 -8.92 3.70 -7.89
CA LEU A 59 -7.55 3.17 -7.79
C LEU A 59 -6.93 2.81 -9.15
N GLY A 60 -7.72 2.79 -10.23
CA GLY A 60 -7.24 2.41 -11.56
C GLY A 60 -6.79 0.94 -11.66
N ILE A 61 -7.36 0.04 -10.86
CA ILE A 61 -7.03 -1.39 -10.86
C ILE A 61 -8.24 -2.25 -11.15
N HIS A 62 -8.01 -3.48 -11.63
CA HIS A 62 -9.10 -4.45 -11.81
C HIS A 62 -9.76 -4.80 -10.46
N LYS A 63 -11.09 -4.90 -10.42
CA LYS A 63 -11.86 -5.24 -9.19
C LYS A 63 -11.37 -6.54 -8.55
N GLY A 64 -11.10 -7.58 -9.35
CA GLY A 64 -10.57 -8.85 -8.84
C GLY A 64 -9.17 -8.73 -8.22
N THR A 65 -8.36 -7.75 -8.66
CA THR A 65 -7.07 -7.44 -8.03
C THR A 65 -7.27 -6.72 -6.70
N LEU A 66 -8.16 -5.72 -6.67
CA LEU A 66 -8.54 -5.05 -5.41
C LEU A 66 -9.05 -6.05 -4.37
N SER A 67 -9.97 -6.93 -4.77
CA SER A 67 -10.54 -7.95 -3.88
C SER A 67 -9.47 -8.89 -3.31
N ARG A 68 -8.54 -9.38 -4.16
CA ARG A 68 -7.43 -10.23 -3.69
C ARG A 68 -6.49 -9.49 -2.75
N LYS A 69 -6.13 -8.24 -3.05
CA LYS A 69 -5.28 -7.41 -2.18
C LYS A 69 -5.97 -7.17 -0.84
N TYR A 70 -7.24 -6.78 -0.85
CA TYR A 70 -8.05 -6.60 0.36
C TYR A 70 -8.07 -7.87 1.21
N SER A 71 -8.47 -9.02 0.67
CA SER A 71 -8.52 -10.28 1.43
C SER A 71 -7.17 -10.68 2.04
N LYS A 72 -6.06 -10.37 1.36
CA LYS A 72 -4.71 -10.64 1.88
C LYS A 72 -4.37 -9.74 3.07
N LEU A 73 -4.71 -8.45 3.01
CA LEU A 73 -4.48 -7.50 4.11
C LEU A 73 -5.20 -7.94 5.40
N PHE A 74 -6.47 -8.35 5.31
CA PHE A 74 -7.26 -8.83 6.46
C PHE A 74 -6.87 -10.23 6.95
N LYS A 75 -6.12 -10.99 6.15
CA LYS A 75 -5.55 -12.26 6.59
C LYS A 75 -4.28 -12.00 7.42
N GLU A 76 -3.39 -11.14 6.91
CA GLU A 76 -2.16 -10.73 7.61
C GLU A 76 -2.43 -10.04 8.97
N GLU A 77 -3.59 -9.37 9.16
CA GLU A 77 -3.98 -8.80 10.47
C GLU A 77 -4.53 -9.80 11.49
N ARG A 78 -5.07 -10.95 11.04
CA ARG A 78 -5.61 -11.97 11.95
C ARG A 78 -4.55 -12.97 12.40
N ASP A 79 -3.48 -13.08 11.63
CA ASP A 79 -2.38 -14.00 11.87
C ASP A 79 -1.21 -13.33 12.67
N ASN A 80 -1.34 -12.03 12.99
CA ASN A 80 -0.42 -11.25 13.85
C ASN A 80 -1.09 -10.90 15.18
#